data_AF-A0A1Y4DKS0-F1
#
_entry.id   AF-A0A1Y4DKS0-F1
#
_cell.length_a   1.000
_cell.length_b   1.000
_cell.length_c   1.000
_cell.angle_alpha   90.00
_cell.angle_beta   90.00
_cell.angle_gamma   90.00
#
_symmetry.space_group_name_H-M   'P 1'
#
loop_
_entity.id
_entity.type
_entity.pdbx_description
1 polymer ?
#
loop_
_entity_poly.entity_id
_entity_poly.type
_entity_poly.pdbx_seq_one_letter_code
_entity_poly.pdbx_strand_id
1 'polypeptide(L)'
;MGKTLYLDCTNGISGDMLVAALLDAGANEARLRDTLATLPVSGFDIRVSRVKKAGIDCCDFDVVLDAAHENHDHDMAYLHGEAYAAHEHEHEHEHEHEHEHEHEHEHEHEHEHEHEHEHGCGHHHDHDHGRHHHEHRGPADIDRIIDAAQLAPRARDLAHRMVDVLAHAEAKAHAVPLDRVHFHEVGAVDSIVDIVSIAVCIDDLDVDRVIVPELVDGHGTIRCQHGIIPVPVPATLNVVTEHDLPLSICEVEGELVTPTGAAAVAALCADRRLPERFHVKRVGLGAGKRAYSRPSLLRAMIIEPSSDALHDRIVKLECDIDDSTSEVLAYAADQLRSAGAREVHWIPVFTKKGRPAYQLQVIAAPEDVERMERIIFRETSTIGVRRSAWDRTVLPRTLQTVDTPWGPARLKHVALPDGSDRVAPEYEDCARIAREHDVPLQQVMDTVRAARPAKEMG
;
A
#
# COMPACT_ATOMS: atom_id res chain seq x y z
N MET A 1 12.77 4.78 15.19
CA MET A 1 11.89 4.85 14.00
C MET A 1 11.30 3.48 13.82
N GLY A 2 10.00 3.38 13.63
CA GLY A 2 9.32 2.09 13.47
C GLY A 2 9.64 1.41 12.14
N LYS A 3 9.52 0.08 12.07
CA LYS A 3 9.73 -0.69 10.83
C LYS A 3 8.52 -0.53 9.92
N THR A 4 8.77 -0.20 8.65
CA THR A 4 7.72 -0.10 7.64
C THR A 4 7.81 -1.27 6.67
N LEU A 5 6.70 -1.99 6.50
CA LEU A 5 6.52 -3.02 5.48
C LEU A 5 5.87 -2.40 4.25
N TYR A 6 6.49 -2.55 3.09
CA TYR A 6 5.89 -2.23 1.80
C TYR A 6 5.56 -3.53 1.07
N LEU A 7 4.28 -3.73 0.73
CA LEU A 7 3.85 -4.83 -0.14
C LEU A 7 3.63 -4.30 -1.55
N ASP A 8 4.42 -4.81 -2.48
CA ASP A 8 4.29 -4.55 -3.90
C ASP A 8 3.35 -5.60 -4.51
N CYS A 9 2.09 -5.23 -4.64
CA CYS A 9 1.00 -6.09 -5.12
C CYS A 9 0.83 -6.04 -6.65
N THR A 10 1.85 -5.56 -7.40
CA THR A 10 1.76 -5.40 -8.85
C THR A 10 1.43 -6.71 -9.58
N ASN A 11 1.85 -7.86 -9.02
CA ASN A 11 1.61 -9.20 -9.57
C ASN A 11 0.57 -10.00 -8.75
N GLY A 12 -0.30 -9.31 -8.02
CA GLY A 12 -1.34 -9.93 -7.20
C GLY A 12 -0.96 -10.15 -5.74
N ILE A 13 -1.91 -10.67 -4.99
CA ILE A 13 -1.77 -11.04 -3.58
C ILE A 13 -2.78 -12.13 -3.20
N SER A 14 -2.28 -13.19 -2.55
CA SER A 14 -3.07 -14.24 -1.89
C SER A 14 -2.53 -14.55 -0.51
N GLY A 15 -3.27 -15.36 0.25
CA GLY A 15 -2.93 -15.70 1.63
C GLY A 15 -1.54 -16.33 1.72
N ASP A 16 -1.38 -17.48 1.08
CA ASP A 16 -0.11 -18.19 0.89
C ASP A 16 1.06 -17.32 0.39
N MET A 17 0.83 -16.50 -0.66
CA MET A 17 1.83 -15.58 -1.21
C MET A 17 2.30 -14.57 -0.16
N LEU A 18 1.38 -14.04 0.64
CA LEU A 18 1.70 -13.11 1.72
C LEU A 18 2.50 -13.80 2.83
N VAL A 19 2.09 -14.98 3.28
CA VAL A 19 2.84 -15.75 4.28
C VAL A 19 4.26 -16.02 3.80
N ALA A 20 4.41 -16.54 2.58
CA ALA A 20 5.69 -16.83 1.96
C ALA A 20 6.58 -15.58 1.84
N ALA A 21 6.01 -14.44 1.38
CA ALA A 21 6.75 -13.20 1.25
C ALA A 21 7.22 -12.65 2.62
N LEU A 22 6.41 -12.80 3.68
CA LEU A 22 6.78 -12.36 5.03
C LEU A 22 7.85 -13.26 5.66
N LEU A 23 7.76 -14.58 5.47
CA LEU A 23 8.79 -15.54 5.89
C LEU A 23 10.12 -15.22 5.20
N ASP A 24 10.10 -14.99 3.89
CA ASP A 24 11.30 -14.63 3.12
C ASP A 24 11.86 -13.25 3.51
N ALA A 25 11.00 -12.32 3.94
CA ALA A 25 11.42 -11.04 4.51
C ALA A 25 12.01 -11.16 5.94
N GLY A 26 11.99 -12.36 6.51
CA GLY A 26 12.65 -12.72 7.76
C GLY A 26 11.73 -12.90 8.97
N ALA A 27 10.45 -13.23 8.77
CA ALA A 27 9.58 -13.72 9.83
C ALA A 27 10.03 -15.12 10.30
N ASN A 28 9.87 -15.41 11.58
CA ASN A 28 10.35 -16.64 12.20
C ASN A 28 9.44 -17.84 11.91
N GLU A 29 9.87 -18.72 11.00
CA GLU A 29 9.16 -19.97 10.65
C GLU A 29 8.92 -20.88 11.86
N ALA A 30 9.87 -21.00 12.79
CA ALA A 30 9.72 -21.88 13.96
C ALA A 30 8.58 -21.39 14.86
N ARG A 31 8.49 -20.07 15.09
CA ARG A 31 7.37 -19.47 15.83
C ARG A 31 6.04 -19.73 15.12
N LEU A 32 6.02 -19.62 13.79
CA LEU A 32 4.83 -19.93 13.00
C LEU A 32 4.39 -21.38 13.21
N ARG A 33 5.30 -22.33 13.04
CA ARG A 33 5.05 -23.77 13.25
C ARG A 33 4.54 -24.07 14.65
N ASP A 34 5.20 -23.53 15.67
CA ASP A 34 4.79 -23.71 17.07
C ASP A 34 3.37 -23.19 17.33
N THR A 35 3.02 -22.05 16.72
CA THR A 35 1.68 -21.46 16.85
C THR A 35 0.63 -22.30 16.13
N LEU A 36 0.89 -22.69 14.88
CA LEU A 36 -0.04 -23.49 14.08
C LEU A 36 -0.28 -24.88 14.70
N ALA A 37 0.72 -25.46 15.37
CA ALA A 37 0.55 -26.72 16.11
C ALA A 37 -0.44 -26.62 17.29
N THR A 38 -0.80 -25.41 17.73
CA THR A 38 -1.79 -25.18 18.79
C THR A 38 -3.21 -24.95 18.26
N LEU A 39 -3.39 -24.84 16.94
CA LEU A 39 -4.72 -24.68 16.35
C LEU A 39 -5.55 -25.95 16.58
N PRO A 40 -6.81 -25.83 17.03
CA PRO A 40 -7.72 -26.96 17.19
C PRO A 40 -8.31 -27.42 15.84
N VAL A 41 -7.48 -27.51 14.80
CA VAL A 41 -7.85 -27.93 13.45
C VAL A 41 -6.91 -29.05 13.03
N SER A 42 -7.47 -30.16 12.56
CA SER A 42 -6.71 -31.30 12.06
C SER A 42 -6.77 -31.36 10.52
N GLY A 43 -5.92 -32.21 9.93
CA GLY A 43 -5.97 -32.50 8.49
C GLY A 43 -5.12 -31.58 7.64
N PHE A 44 -4.14 -30.90 8.23
CA PHE A 44 -3.13 -30.13 7.49
C PHE A 44 -1.72 -30.35 8.05
N ASP A 45 -0.73 -30.17 7.17
CA ASP A 45 0.68 -29.90 7.51
C ASP A 45 1.13 -28.65 6.73
N ILE A 46 2.22 -28.01 7.15
CA ILE A 46 2.79 -26.87 6.42
C ILE A 46 4.19 -27.17 5.90
N ARG A 47 4.38 -26.89 4.62
CA ARG A 47 5.67 -26.98 3.94
C ARG A 47 6.13 -25.58 3.55
N VAL A 48 7.35 -25.23 3.96
CA VAL A 48 8.03 -24.01 3.52
C VAL A 48 9.21 -24.44 2.67
N SER A 49 9.28 -23.96 1.44
CA SER A 49 10.31 -24.39 0.49
C SER A 49 10.80 -23.23 -0.39
N ARG A 50 11.82 -23.50 -1.21
CA ARG A 50 12.29 -22.58 -2.25
C ARG A 50 11.87 -23.11 -3.61
N VAL A 51 11.24 -22.26 -4.40
CA VAL A 51 10.83 -22.57 -5.77
C VAL A 51 11.37 -21.51 -6.74
N LYS A 52 11.40 -21.84 -8.04
CA LYS A 52 11.74 -20.88 -9.09
C LYS A 52 10.48 -20.51 -9.88
N LYS A 53 10.14 -19.23 -9.92
CA LYS A 53 9.11 -18.69 -10.83
C LYS A 53 9.78 -17.84 -11.89
N ALA A 54 9.72 -18.26 -13.15
CA ALA A 54 10.45 -17.65 -14.26
C ALA A 54 11.96 -17.41 -13.95
N GLY A 55 12.60 -18.41 -13.32
CA GLY A 55 14.01 -18.35 -12.95
C GLY A 55 14.35 -17.54 -11.69
N ILE A 56 13.37 -16.90 -11.06
CA ILE A 56 13.54 -16.12 -9.82
C ILE A 56 13.33 -17.05 -8.61
N ASP A 57 14.31 -17.09 -7.72
CA ASP A 57 14.25 -17.83 -6.46
C ASP A 57 13.30 -17.12 -5.46
N CYS A 58 12.31 -17.85 -4.98
CA CYS A 58 11.24 -17.33 -4.12
C CYS A 58 10.84 -18.36 -3.06
N CYS A 59 10.32 -17.87 -1.94
CA CYS A 59 9.76 -18.70 -0.90
C CYS A 59 8.39 -19.20 -1.33
N ASP A 60 8.11 -20.44 -1.00
CA ASP A 60 6.83 -21.09 -1.21
C ASP A 60 6.29 -21.55 0.15
N PHE A 61 5.02 -21.22 0.41
CA PHE A 61 4.30 -21.63 1.61
C PHE A 61 3.12 -22.48 1.16
N ASP A 62 3.13 -23.75 1.55
CA ASP A 62 2.13 -24.71 1.11
C ASP A 62 1.46 -25.36 2.33
N VAL A 63 0.12 -25.30 2.34
CA VAL A 63 -0.73 -25.99 3.32
C VAL A 63 -1.13 -27.33 2.69
N VAL A 64 -0.48 -28.40 3.12
CA VAL A 64 -0.71 -29.75 2.61
C VAL A 64 -1.90 -30.34 3.37
N LEU A 65 -3.03 -30.43 2.70
CA LEU A 65 -4.26 -30.99 3.26
C LEU A 65 -4.29 -32.52 3.09
N ASP A 66 -4.95 -33.23 4.01
CA ASP A 66 -5.25 -34.65 3.80
C ASP A 66 -6.34 -34.83 2.73
N ALA A 67 -6.49 -36.06 2.22
CA ALA A 67 -7.46 -36.37 1.14
C ALA A 67 -8.93 -36.05 1.50
N ALA A 68 -9.28 -35.88 2.78
CA ALA A 68 -10.62 -35.48 3.18
C ALA A 68 -10.84 -33.95 3.11
N HIS A 69 -9.75 -33.18 3.04
CA HIS A 69 -9.76 -31.72 3.06
C HIS A 69 -9.20 -31.08 1.77
N GLU A 70 -8.68 -31.86 0.81
CA GLU A 70 -8.21 -31.36 -0.50
C GLU A 70 -9.29 -30.51 -1.22
N ASN A 71 -8.86 -29.37 -1.78
CA ASN A 71 -9.65 -28.46 -2.63
C ASN A 71 -8.98 -28.26 -4.00
N HIS A 72 -9.73 -27.69 -4.96
CA HIS A 72 -9.29 -27.49 -6.35
C HIS A 72 -8.85 -26.04 -6.65
N ASP A 73 -8.60 -25.24 -5.61
CA ASP A 73 -8.47 -23.77 -5.71
C ASP A 73 -7.15 -23.32 -6.39
N HIS A 74 -6.26 -24.26 -6.66
CA HIS A 74 -4.97 -24.09 -7.35
C HIS A 74 -4.86 -24.90 -8.66
N ASP A 75 -5.88 -25.70 -9.02
CA ASP A 75 -5.89 -26.53 -10.23
C ASP A 75 -6.33 -25.71 -11.44
N MET A 76 -5.38 -25.31 -12.29
CA MET A 76 -5.66 -24.49 -13.47
C MET A 76 -6.64 -25.15 -14.46
N ALA A 77 -6.64 -26.48 -14.56
CA ALA A 77 -7.57 -27.21 -15.42
C ALA A 77 -8.99 -27.18 -14.86
N TYR A 78 -9.14 -27.24 -13.54
CA TYR A 78 -10.43 -27.02 -12.89
C TYR A 78 -10.89 -25.56 -13.04
N LEU A 79 -10.01 -24.60 -12.74
CA LEU A 79 -10.32 -23.17 -12.70
C LEU A 79 -10.70 -22.58 -14.07
N HIS A 80 -10.02 -23.01 -15.14
CA HIS A 80 -10.14 -22.43 -16.49
C HIS A 80 -10.44 -23.46 -17.62
N GLY A 81 -10.54 -24.75 -17.30
CA GLY A 81 -10.79 -25.82 -18.26
C GLY A 81 -9.54 -26.42 -18.91
N GLU A 82 -9.67 -27.58 -19.57
CA GLU A 82 -8.56 -28.39 -20.12
C GLU A 82 -7.66 -27.65 -21.14
N ALA A 83 -8.14 -26.54 -21.73
CA ALA A 83 -7.35 -25.71 -22.65
C ALA A 83 -6.11 -25.06 -21.99
N TYR A 84 -6.09 -24.91 -20.65
CA TYR A 84 -4.96 -24.34 -19.90
C TYR A 84 -3.96 -25.38 -19.35
N ALA A 85 -4.26 -26.68 -19.46
CA ALA A 85 -3.36 -27.75 -19.01
C ALA A 85 -2.16 -27.98 -19.95
N ALA A 86 -2.20 -27.44 -21.17
CA ALA A 86 -1.28 -27.80 -22.25
C ALA A 86 0.07 -27.04 -22.27
N HIS A 87 0.39 -26.26 -21.23
CA HIS A 87 1.63 -25.46 -21.18
C HIS A 87 2.64 -25.86 -20.10
N GLU A 88 2.48 -27.04 -19.48
CA GLU A 88 3.55 -27.67 -18.70
C GLU A 88 4.34 -28.68 -19.56
N HIS A 89 5.26 -28.17 -20.38
CA HIS A 89 6.39 -28.97 -20.85
C HIS A 89 7.70 -28.22 -20.61
N GLU A 90 8.38 -28.55 -19.52
CA GLU A 90 9.83 -28.38 -19.41
C GLU A 90 10.48 -29.26 -20.48
N HIS A 91 10.90 -28.65 -21.59
CA HIS A 91 11.68 -29.34 -22.61
C HIS A 91 13.17 -29.29 -22.27
N GLU A 92 13.65 -30.26 -21.49
CA GLU A 92 15.05 -30.70 -21.59
C GLU A 92 15.20 -31.53 -22.86
N HIS A 93 15.87 -30.98 -23.88
CA HIS A 93 16.22 -31.72 -25.10
C HIS A 93 17.70 -32.07 -25.08
N GLU A 94 18.02 -33.32 -24.73
CA GLU A 94 19.22 -34.00 -25.20
C GLU A 94 18.85 -35.28 -25.98
N HIS A 95 19.54 -35.42 -27.12
CA HIS A 95 19.76 -36.59 -27.96
C HIS A 95 18.93 -36.83 -29.23
N GLU A 96 19.68 -36.66 -30.32
CA GLU A 96 19.66 -37.30 -31.64
C GLU A 96 19.05 -38.71 -31.66
N HIS A 97 18.19 -38.98 -32.65
CA HIS A 97 18.22 -40.22 -33.43
C HIS A 97 17.56 -40.00 -34.80
N GLU A 98 18.32 -40.33 -35.85
CA GLU A 98 17.86 -40.55 -37.22
C GLU A 98 16.92 -41.76 -37.27
N HIS A 99 15.81 -41.68 -37.99
CA HIS A 99 15.27 -42.79 -38.79
C HIS A 99 14.37 -42.27 -39.91
N GLU A 100 14.79 -42.54 -41.15
CA GLU A 100 13.96 -42.54 -42.35
C GLU A 100 12.83 -43.58 -42.21
N HIS A 101 11.64 -43.29 -42.73
CA HIS A 101 10.87 -44.21 -43.59
C HIS A 101 9.69 -43.46 -44.24
N GLU A 102 9.70 -43.49 -45.57
CA GLU A 102 8.59 -43.17 -46.47
C GLU A 102 7.43 -44.13 -46.24
N HIS A 103 6.18 -43.67 -46.41
CA HIS A 103 5.14 -44.37 -47.17
C HIS A 103 3.95 -43.43 -47.43
N GLU A 104 3.71 -43.15 -48.70
CA GLU A 104 2.47 -42.61 -49.27
C GLU A 104 1.34 -43.62 -49.11
N HIS A 105 0.10 -43.16 -48.87
CA HIS A 105 -1.12 -43.70 -49.51
C HIS A 105 -2.27 -42.70 -49.39
N GLU A 106 -2.70 -42.20 -50.54
CA GLU A 106 -3.99 -41.52 -50.77
C GLU A 106 -5.14 -42.53 -50.65
N HIS A 107 -6.28 -42.13 -50.06
CA HIS A 107 -7.61 -42.56 -50.51
C HIS A 107 -8.68 -41.56 -50.07
N GLU A 108 -9.29 -40.91 -51.06
CA GLU A 108 -10.56 -40.19 -50.99
C GLU A 108 -11.71 -41.17 -50.79
N HIS A 109 -12.68 -40.85 -49.91
CA HIS A 109 -14.07 -41.26 -50.08
C HIS A 109 -15.02 -40.27 -49.38
N GLU A 110 -15.79 -39.55 -50.20
CA GLU A 110 -17.01 -38.84 -49.82
C GLU A 110 -18.13 -39.84 -49.52
N HIS A 111 -18.85 -39.63 -48.41
CA HIS A 111 -20.22 -40.12 -48.26
C HIS A 111 -21.04 -39.13 -47.42
N GLU A 112 -21.99 -38.47 -48.08
CA GLU A 112 -23.14 -37.79 -47.48
C GLU A 112 -24.14 -38.83 -46.96
N HIS A 113 -24.60 -38.69 -45.71
CA HIS A 113 -25.88 -39.23 -45.27
C HIS A 113 -26.54 -38.27 -44.27
N GLU A 114 -27.63 -37.66 -44.72
CA GLU A 114 -28.66 -37.05 -43.88
C GLU A 114 -29.43 -38.15 -43.13
N HIS A 115 -29.56 -38.02 -41.81
CA HIS A 115 -30.62 -38.67 -41.04
C HIS A 115 -31.09 -37.75 -39.91
N GLU A 116 -32.33 -37.26 -40.04
CA GLU A 116 -33.13 -36.74 -38.94
C GLU A 116 -33.59 -37.89 -38.03
N HIS A 117 -33.41 -37.75 -36.71
CA HIS A 117 -34.16 -38.52 -35.71
C HIS A 117 -34.47 -37.66 -34.48
N GLU A 118 -35.76 -37.45 -34.22
CA GLU A 118 -36.32 -36.91 -32.99
C GLU A 118 -36.25 -37.92 -31.82
N HIS A 119 -35.86 -37.38 -30.67
CA HIS A 119 -36.18 -37.72 -29.27
C HIS A 119 -36.44 -39.16 -28.81
N GLY A 120 -35.61 -39.58 -27.84
CA GLY A 120 -36.13 -40.04 -26.54
C GLY A 120 -35.70 -41.41 -26.06
N CYS A 121 -34.59 -41.49 -25.33
CA CYS A 121 -34.41 -42.45 -24.23
C CYS A 121 -33.22 -42.02 -23.35
N GLY A 122 -33.49 -41.90 -22.05
CA GLY A 122 -32.54 -41.45 -21.05
C GLY A 122 -31.37 -42.42 -20.88
N HIS A 123 -30.17 -41.89 -21.06
CA HIS A 123 -28.97 -42.45 -20.47
C HIS A 123 -28.67 -41.64 -19.20
N HIS A 124 -29.09 -42.18 -18.07
CA HIS A 124 -28.52 -41.83 -16.77
C HIS A 124 -27.03 -42.23 -16.82
N HIS A 125 -26.18 -41.27 -17.13
CA HIS A 125 -24.80 -41.32 -16.66
C HIS A 125 -24.84 -40.86 -15.21
N ASP A 126 -24.93 -41.83 -14.29
CA ASP A 126 -24.51 -41.62 -12.90
C ASP A 126 -23.01 -41.34 -12.95
N HIS A 127 -22.66 -40.07 -13.13
CA HIS A 127 -21.40 -39.57 -12.65
C HIS A 127 -21.56 -39.43 -11.14
N ASP A 128 -21.13 -40.46 -10.42
CA ASP A 128 -20.84 -40.39 -8.99
C ASP A 128 -19.66 -39.41 -8.82
N HIS A 129 -19.95 -38.12 -8.92
CA HIS A 129 -19.09 -37.08 -8.41
C HIS A 129 -19.17 -37.23 -6.90
N GLY A 130 -18.19 -37.94 -6.34
CA GLY A 130 -17.99 -38.05 -4.90
C GLY A 130 -18.22 -36.69 -4.27
N ARG A 131 -19.28 -36.58 -3.46
CA ARG A 131 -19.57 -35.37 -2.70
C ARG A 131 -18.42 -35.16 -1.72
N HIS A 132 -17.45 -34.34 -2.10
CA HIS A 132 -16.47 -33.80 -1.16
C HIS A 132 -17.26 -33.04 -0.08
N HIS A 133 -17.24 -33.56 1.14
CA HIS A 133 -17.94 -33.02 2.29
C HIS A 133 -17.13 -31.81 2.79
N HIS A 134 -17.32 -30.64 2.19
CA HIS A 134 -16.74 -29.41 2.73
C HIS A 134 -17.45 -29.07 4.06
N GLU A 135 -16.70 -29.03 5.16
CA GLU A 135 -17.20 -28.46 6.42
C GLU A 135 -17.40 -26.95 6.20
N HIS A 136 -18.64 -26.52 5.95
CA HIS A 136 -19.00 -25.11 5.88
C HIS A 136 -18.90 -24.48 7.27
N ARG A 137 -17.83 -23.71 7.51
CA ARG A 137 -17.61 -22.96 8.76
C ARG A 137 -18.10 -21.52 8.61
N GLY A 138 -18.75 -21.01 9.64
CA GLY A 138 -19.10 -19.59 9.73
C GLY A 138 -18.02 -18.76 10.43
N PRO A 139 -18.11 -17.43 10.42
CA PRO A 139 -17.17 -16.54 11.13
C PRO A 139 -17.00 -16.89 12.61
N ALA A 140 -18.11 -17.18 13.30
CA ALA A 140 -18.09 -17.55 14.71
C ALA A 140 -17.40 -18.89 15.01
N ASP A 141 -17.29 -19.79 14.04
CA ASP A 141 -16.51 -21.03 14.18
C ASP A 141 -15.02 -20.75 14.03
N ILE A 142 -14.64 -19.91 13.06
CA ILE A 142 -13.25 -19.49 12.84
C ILE A 142 -12.73 -18.68 14.03
N ASP A 143 -13.54 -17.75 14.56
CA ASP A 143 -13.18 -16.99 15.76
C ASP A 143 -12.90 -17.90 16.95
N ARG A 144 -13.72 -18.95 17.16
CA ARG A 144 -13.49 -19.96 18.21
C ARG A 144 -12.18 -20.73 18.00
N ILE A 145 -11.82 -21.03 16.75
CA ILE A 145 -10.55 -21.67 16.41
C ILE A 145 -9.37 -20.75 16.76
N ILE A 146 -9.44 -19.48 16.37
CA ILE A 146 -8.43 -18.46 16.67
C ILE A 146 -8.29 -18.28 18.19
N ASP A 147 -9.42 -18.18 18.90
CA ASP A 147 -9.48 -18.00 20.36
C ASP A 147 -8.82 -19.13 21.14
N ALA A 148 -8.95 -20.37 20.67
CA ALA A 148 -8.37 -21.54 21.28
C ALA A 148 -6.85 -21.67 21.05
N ALA A 149 -6.31 -21.04 20.00
CA ALA A 149 -4.90 -21.12 19.66
C ALA A 149 -4.02 -20.17 20.50
N GLN A 150 -2.75 -20.53 20.66
CA GLN A 150 -1.76 -19.77 21.45
C GLN A 150 -1.14 -18.63 20.65
N LEU A 151 -1.94 -17.62 20.29
CA LEU A 151 -1.47 -16.41 19.62
C LEU A 151 -1.09 -15.29 20.60
N ALA A 152 -0.09 -14.49 20.22
CA ALA A 152 0.16 -13.19 20.81
C ALA A 152 -1.04 -12.24 20.60
N PRO A 153 -1.30 -11.28 21.51
CA PRO A 153 -2.48 -10.42 21.41
C PRO A 153 -2.59 -9.66 20.08
N ARG A 154 -1.49 -9.06 19.60
CA ARG A 154 -1.46 -8.34 18.31
C ARG A 154 -1.81 -9.24 17.12
N ALA A 155 -1.28 -10.47 17.11
CA ALA A 155 -1.58 -11.46 16.08
C ALA A 155 -3.05 -11.91 16.15
N ARG A 156 -3.56 -12.22 17.34
CA ARG A 156 -4.98 -12.59 17.56
C ARG A 156 -5.93 -11.50 17.04
N ASP A 157 -5.69 -10.26 17.44
CA ASP A 157 -6.53 -9.12 17.04
C ASP A 157 -6.50 -8.92 15.52
N LEU A 158 -5.34 -9.11 14.88
CA LEU A 158 -5.21 -9.00 13.43
C LEU A 158 -5.93 -10.16 12.70
N ALA A 159 -5.84 -11.39 13.21
CA ALA A 159 -6.55 -12.54 12.65
C ALA A 159 -8.08 -12.33 12.70
N HIS A 160 -8.63 -11.91 13.84
CA HIS A 160 -10.06 -11.57 13.94
C HIS A 160 -10.47 -10.45 12.99
N ARG A 161 -9.64 -9.39 12.83
CA ARG A 161 -9.94 -8.35 11.85
C ARG A 161 -10.01 -8.88 10.43
N MET A 162 -9.11 -9.78 10.03
CA MET A 162 -9.16 -10.40 8.70
C MET A 162 -10.44 -11.23 8.50
N VAL A 163 -10.81 -12.03 9.50
CA VAL A 163 -12.07 -12.80 9.48
C VAL A 163 -13.28 -11.89 9.39
N ASP A 164 -13.31 -10.80 10.15
CA ASP A 164 -14.40 -9.83 10.16
C ASP A 164 -14.56 -9.15 8.79
N VAL A 165 -13.46 -8.73 8.16
CA VAL A 165 -13.46 -8.17 6.80
C VAL A 165 -14.02 -9.17 5.78
N LEU A 166 -13.58 -10.42 5.83
CA LEU A 166 -14.08 -11.47 4.93
C LEU A 166 -15.55 -11.76 5.18
N ALA A 167 -15.97 -11.82 6.45
CA ALA A 167 -17.35 -12.08 6.81
C ALA A 167 -18.31 -11.02 6.27
N HIS A 168 -17.93 -9.74 6.35
CA HIS A 168 -18.72 -8.63 5.79
C HIS A 168 -18.78 -8.68 4.26
N ALA A 169 -17.65 -8.98 3.60
CA ALA A 169 -17.59 -9.11 2.16
C ALA A 169 -18.47 -10.25 1.64
N GLU A 170 -18.49 -11.38 2.34
CA GLU A 170 -19.26 -12.58 2.00
C GLU A 170 -20.75 -12.40 2.32
N ALA A 171 -21.09 -11.80 3.47
CA ALA A 171 -22.46 -11.41 3.82
C ALA A 171 -23.11 -10.60 2.68
N LYS A 172 -22.35 -9.65 2.14
CA LYS A 172 -22.79 -8.79 1.05
C LYS A 172 -22.87 -9.53 -0.28
N ALA A 173 -21.91 -10.41 -0.60
CA ALA A 173 -21.92 -11.22 -1.82
C ALA A 173 -23.15 -12.16 -1.86
N HIS A 174 -23.52 -12.71 -0.71
CA HIS A 174 -24.63 -13.65 -0.56
C HIS A 174 -25.97 -13.01 -0.15
N ALA A 175 -25.99 -11.70 0.11
CA ALA A 175 -27.15 -10.97 0.61
C ALA A 175 -27.79 -11.60 1.87
N VAL A 176 -26.94 -12.07 2.78
CA VAL A 176 -27.33 -12.67 4.07
C VAL A 176 -26.84 -11.80 5.23
N PRO A 177 -27.50 -11.81 6.39
CA PRO A 177 -26.96 -11.17 7.58
C PRO A 177 -25.69 -11.90 8.07
N LEU A 178 -24.82 -11.17 8.78
CA LEU A 178 -23.50 -11.65 9.22
C LEU A 178 -23.56 -12.95 10.04
N ASP A 179 -24.61 -13.12 10.85
CA ASP A 179 -24.86 -14.31 11.68
C ASP A 179 -25.24 -15.57 10.88
N ARG A 180 -25.49 -15.44 9.57
CA ARG A 180 -25.84 -16.54 8.65
C ARG A 180 -24.81 -16.74 7.54
N VAL A 181 -23.66 -16.08 7.64
CA VAL A 181 -22.57 -16.27 6.68
C VAL A 181 -21.98 -17.66 6.86
N HIS A 182 -21.92 -18.40 5.76
CA HIS A 182 -21.15 -19.63 5.64
C HIS A 182 -20.08 -19.38 4.60
N PHE A 183 -18.82 -19.59 4.98
CA PHE A 183 -17.74 -19.45 4.03
C PHE A 183 -17.68 -20.69 3.15
N HIS A 184 -17.67 -20.47 1.83
CA HIS A 184 -17.61 -21.52 0.82
C HIS A 184 -16.16 -21.89 0.53
N GLU A 185 -15.32 -20.88 0.28
CA GLU A 185 -13.88 -21.04 0.01
C GLU A 185 -13.02 -20.61 1.22
N VAL A 186 -13.40 -19.51 1.88
CA VAL A 186 -12.67 -18.95 3.05
C VAL A 186 -12.77 -19.82 4.31
N GLY A 187 -13.73 -20.75 4.37
CA GLY A 187 -13.99 -21.61 5.54
C GLY A 187 -13.14 -22.88 5.56
N ALA A 188 -12.41 -23.12 4.48
CA ALA A 188 -11.51 -24.23 4.33
C ALA A 188 -10.28 -24.09 5.24
N VAL A 189 -9.63 -25.22 5.49
CA VAL A 189 -8.53 -25.32 6.47
C VAL A 189 -7.33 -24.48 6.04
N ASP A 190 -7.01 -24.46 4.75
CA ASP A 190 -5.96 -23.63 4.14
C ASP A 190 -6.16 -22.14 4.39
N SER A 191 -7.37 -21.61 4.16
CA SER A 191 -7.68 -20.19 4.40
C SER A 191 -7.54 -19.79 5.87
N ILE A 192 -7.94 -20.66 6.80
CA ILE A 192 -7.76 -20.43 8.25
C ILE A 192 -6.26 -20.43 8.61
N VAL A 193 -5.50 -21.38 8.07
CA VAL A 193 -4.05 -21.46 8.27
C VAL A 193 -3.37 -20.21 7.69
N ASP A 194 -3.77 -19.73 6.52
CA ASP A 194 -3.25 -18.51 5.90
C ASP A 194 -3.51 -17.28 6.78
N ILE A 195 -4.75 -17.07 7.23
CA ILE A 195 -5.11 -15.92 8.09
C ILE A 195 -4.27 -15.92 9.37
N VAL A 196 -4.18 -17.06 10.05
CA VAL A 196 -3.38 -17.17 11.28
C VAL A 196 -1.90 -16.95 10.98
N SER A 197 -1.40 -17.50 9.88
CA SER A 197 0.00 -17.40 9.49
C SER A 197 0.41 -15.97 9.16
N ILE A 198 -0.42 -15.23 8.41
CA ILE A 198 -0.20 -13.81 8.12
C ILE A 198 -0.11 -13.03 9.42
N ALA A 199 -1.06 -13.24 10.34
CA ALA A 199 -1.10 -12.51 11.59
C ALA A 199 0.13 -12.75 12.47
N VAL A 200 0.59 -14.00 12.55
CA VAL A 200 1.80 -14.38 13.29
C VAL A 200 3.05 -13.78 12.64
N CYS A 201 3.18 -13.86 11.31
CA CYS A 201 4.34 -13.32 10.60
C CYS A 201 4.44 -11.80 10.71
N ILE A 202 3.31 -11.09 10.64
CA ILE A 202 3.26 -9.63 10.82
C ILE A 202 3.66 -9.22 12.25
N ASP A 203 3.16 -9.94 13.26
CA ASP A 203 3.53 -9.70 14.67
C ASP A 203 5.02 -9.97 14.92
N ASP A 204 5.56 -11.08 14.40
CA ASP A 204 6.96 -11.47 14.60
C ASP A 204 7.95 -10.50 13.90
N LEU A 205 7.62 -10.01 12.70
CA LEU A 205 8.42 -8.98 12.03
C LEU A 205 8.46 -7.67 12.81
N ASP A 206 7.52 -7.47 13.74
CA ASP A 206 7.35 -6.28 14.57
C ASP A 206 7.28 -5.02 13.71
N VAL A 207 6.35 -5.03 12.75
CA VAL A 207 6.09 -3.90 11.85
C VAL A 207 5.15 -2.90 12.51
N ASP A 208 5.50 -1.62 12.42
CA ASP A 208 4.70 -0.52 12.96
C ASP A 208 3.74 0.04 11.91
N ARG A 209 4.12 -0.10 10.64
CA ARG A 209 3.42 0.51 9.50
C ARG A 209 3.46 -0.43 8.31
N VAL A 210 2.33 -0.59 7.64
CA VAL A 210 2.23 -1.29 6.36
C VAL A 210 1.85 -0.29 5.29
N ILE A 211 2.48 -0.37 4.12
CA ILE A 211 2.18 0.46 2.94
C ILE A 211 1.80 -0.46 1.79
N VAL A 212 0.63 -0.20 1.20
CA VAL A 212 0.14 -0.82 -0.02
C VAL A 212 -0.46 0.29 -0.89
N PRO A 213 0.27 0.78 -1.91
CA PRO A 213 -0.21 1.90 -2.74
C PRO A 213 -1.49 1.58 -3.50
N GLU A 214 -1.55 0.38 -4.08
CA GLU A 214 -2.69 -0.15 -4.82
C GLU A 214 -2.66 -1.68 -4.84
N LEU A 215 -3.84 -2.27 -5.07
CA LEU A 215 -4.00 -3.66 -5.48
C LEU A 215 -4.08 -3.72 -7.01
N VAL A 216 -3.49 -4.76 -7.61
CA VAL A 216 -3.55 -4.98 -9.07
C VAL A 216 -4.12 -6.37 -9.33
N ASP A 217 -5.33 -6.41 -9.87
CA ASP A 217 -6.02 -7.64 -10.22
C ASP A 217 -6.02 -7.89 -11.74
N GLY A 218 -6.40 -9.11 -12.15
CA GLY A 218 -6.59 -9.49 -13.54
C GLY A 218 -8.01 -9.24 -14.05
N HIS A 219 -8.36 -9.91 -15.15
CA HIS A 219 -9.68 -9.86 -15.78
C HIS A 219 -10.18 -11.26 -16.17
N GLY A 220 -11.36 -11.33 -16.78
CA GLY A 220 -11.94 -12.58 -17.28
C GLY A 220 -12.87 -13.25 -16.27
N THR A 221 -12.79 -14.57 -16.17
CA THR A 221 -13.63 -15.37 -15.27
C THR A 221 -12.84 -16.46 -14.57
N ILE A 222 -13.32 -16.90 -13.41
CA ILE A 222 -12.77 -18.01 -12.65
C ILE A 222 -13.87 -18.99 -12.25
N ARG A 223 -13.61 -20.30 -12.33
CA ARG A 223 -14.50 -21.33 -11.76
C ARG A 223 -14.22 -21.49 -10.27
N CYS A 224 -15.27 -21.46 -9.47
CA CYS A 224 -15.24 -21.54 -8.02
C CYS A 224 -16.48 -22.34 -7.54
N GLN A 225 -16.74 -22.45 -6.23
CA GLN A 225 -17.93 -23.18 -5.73
C GLN A 225 -19.26 -22.56 -6.22
N HIS A 226 -19.23 -21.30 -6.64
CA HIS A 226 -20.36 -20.56 -7.19
C HIS A 226 -20.50 -20.71 -8.72
N GLY A 227 -19.74 -21.62 -9.33
CA GLY A 227 -19.64 -21.78 -10.77
C GLY A 227 -18.62 -20.81 -11.36
N ILE A 228 -18.83 -20.42 -12.62
CA ILE A 228 -17.93 -19.50 -13.34
C ILE A 228 -18.39 -18.07 -13.07
N ILE A 229 -17.54 -17.28 -12.41
CA ILE A 229 -17.83 -15.91 -11.99
C ILE A 229 -16.79 -14.92 -12.57
N PRO A 230 -17.13 -13.63 -12.72
CA PRO A 230 -16.18 -12.64 -13.24
C PRO A 230 -15.04 -12.37 -12.27
N VAL A 231 -13.88 -11.98 -12.82
CA VAL A 231 -12.73 -11.44 -12.09
C VAL A 231 -12.68 -9.91 -12.31
N PRO A 232 -12.50 -9.07 -11.27
CA PRO A 232 -12.37 -9.43 -9.85
C PRO A 232 -13.63 -10.08 -9.26
N VAL A 233 -13.45 -11.06 -8.38
CA VAL A 233 -14.58 -11.79 -7.78
C VAL A 233 -15.40 -10.90 -6.84
N PRO A 234 -16.70 -11.18 -6.62
CA PRO A 234 -17.57 -10.32 -5.82
C PRO A 234 -17.08 -10.04 -4.40
N ALA A 235 -16.51 -11.05 -3.72
CA ALA A 235 -15.97 -10.88 -2.37
C ALA A 235 -14.78 -9.89 -2.35
N THR A 236 -13.82 -10.02 -3.28
CA THR A 236 -12.71 -9.06 -3.46
C THR A 236 -13.23 -7.64 -3.70
N LEU A 237 -14.20 -7.46 -4.60
CA LEU A 237 -14.79 -6.13 -4.87
C LEU A 237 -15.51 -5.54 -3.65
N ASN A 238 -16.16 -6.37 -2.84
CA ASN A 238 -16.81 -5.92 -1.61
C ASN A 238 -15.79 -5.38 -0.60
N VAL A 239 -14.68 -6.10 -0.37
CA VAL A 239 -13.58 -5.63 0.48
C VAL A 239 -13.01 -4.31 -0.05
N VAL A 240 -12.67 -4.26 -1.34
CA VAL A 240 -12.10 -3.07 -1.98
C VAL A 240 -13.00 -1.86 -1.83
N THR A 241 -14.31 -2.02 -2.05
CA THR A 241 -15.28 -0.93 -1.97
C THR A 241 -15.49 -0.46 -0.53
N GLU A 242 -15.59 -1.38 0.42
CA GLU A 242 -15.87 -1.07 1.82
C GLU A 242 -14.69 -0.37 2.52
N HIS A 243 -13.47 -0.75 2.15
CA HIS A 243 -12.24 -0.21 2.73
C HIS A 243 -11.55 0.86 1.87
N ASP A 244 -12.20 1.29 0.78
CA ASP A 244 -11.70 2.31 -0.17
C ASP A 244 -10.28 1.98 -0.69
N LEU A 245 -10.01 0.70 -0.97
CA LEU A 245 -8.69 0.28 -1.44
C LEU A 245 -8.51 0.66 -2.92
N PRO A 246 -7.40 1.31 -3.31
CA PRO A 246 -7.13 1.54 -4.73
C PRO A 246 -6.95 0.21 -5.46
N LEU A 247 -7.69 0.03 -6.54
CA LEU A 247 -7.66 -1.18 -7.36
C LEU A 247 -7.45 -0.79 -8.83
N SER A 248 -6.47 -1.43 -9.45
CA SER A 248 -6.18 -1.35 -10.88
C SER A 248 -6.38 -2.73 -11.52
N ILE A 249 -6.85 -2.76 -12.77
CA ILE A 249 -7.00 -3.98 -13.56
C ILE A 249 -5.86 -4.03 -14.59
N CYS A 250 -5.19 -5.17 -14.69
CA CYS A 250 -4.14 -5.42 -15.67
C CYS A 250 -4.60 -6.40 -16.76
N GLU A 251 -3.76 -6.62 -17.78
CA GLU A 251 -4.06 -7.45 -18.95
C GLU A 251 -4.06 -8.97 -18.69
N VAL A 252 -3.75 -9.40 -17.45
CA VAL A 252 -3.67 -10.82 -17.12
C VAL A 252 -5.07 -11.40 -16.93
N GLU A 253 -5.35 -12.49 -17.63
CA GLU A 253 -6.56 -13.27 -17.42
C GLU A 253 -6.41 -14.14 -16.16
N GLY A 254 -7.40 -14.07 -15.27
CA GLY A 254 -7.44 -14.81 -14.01
C GLY A 254 -7.37 -13.92 -12.77
N GLU A 255 -7.80 -14.49 -11.63
CA GLU A 255 -7.82 -13.80 -10.33
C GLU A 255 -6.41 -13.72 -9.75
N LEU A 256 -5.86 -12.51 -9.65
CA LEU A 256 -4.56 -12.23 -9.04
C LEU A 256 -4.70 -11.73 -7.60
N VAL A 257 -5.82 -11.10 -7.27
CA VAL A 257 -6.14 -10.64 -5.92
C VAL A 257 -7.27 -11.51 -5.37
N THR A 258 -6.90 -12.46 -4.52
CA THR A 258 -7.89 -13.32 -3.84
C THR A 258 -8.63 -12.55 -2.74
N PRO A 259 -9.83 -12.99 -2.32
CA PRO A 259 -10.55 -12.39 -1.20
C PRO A 259 -9.70 -12.31 0.08
N THR A 260 -8.97 -13.39 0.41
CA THR A 260 -8.07 -13.45 1.57
C THR A 260 -6.94 -12.43 1.47
N GLY A 261 -6.32 -12.29 0.29
CA GLY A 261 -5.29 -11.28 0.04
C GLY A 261 -5.80 -9.84 0.22
N ALA A 262 -6.96 -9.53 -0.35
CA ALA A 262 -7.59 -8.22 -0.18
C ALA A 262 -7.96 -7.93 1.29
N ALA A 263 -8.51 -8.93 1.98
CA ALA A 263 -8.88 -8.81 3.39
C ALA A 263 -7.67 -8.59 4.30
N ALA A 264 -6.55 -9.26 4.01
CA ALA A 264 -5.29 -9.02 4.72
C ALA A 264 -4.84 -7.56 4.59
N VAL A 265 -4.87 -6.99 3.38
CA VAL A 265 -4.51 -5.58 3.14
C VAL A 265 -5.45 -4.64 3.89
N ALA A 266 -6.76 -4.89 3.86
CA ALA A 266 -7.75 -4.11 4.60
C ALA A 266 -7.52 -4.14 6.11
N ALA A 267 -7.30 -5.34 6.68
CA ALA A 267 -7.13 -5.55 8.11
C ALA A 267 -5.80 -5.01 8.67
N LEU A 268 -4.78 -4.93 7.82
CA LEU A 268 -3.49 -4.29 8.11
C LEU A 268 -3.58 -2.75 8.14
N CYS A 269 -4.72 -2.17 7.73
CA CYS A 269 -4.95 -0.72 7.67
C CYS A 269 -3.82 0.01 6.94
N ALA A 270 -3.41 -0.52 5.79
CA ALA A 270 -2.22 -0.07 5.11
C ALA A 270 -2.31 1.39 4.61
N ASP A 271 -1.22 2.13 4.77
CA ASP A 271 -1.04 3.43 4.15
C ASP A 271 -0.85 3.30 2.64
N ARG A 272 -1.25 4.33 1.89
CA ARG A 272 -1.21 4.30 0.41
C ARG A 272 -0.01 5.02 -0.18
N ARG A 273 0.74 5.77 0.63
CA ARG A 273 1.81 6.65 0.14
C ARG A 273 3.17 6.15 0.59
N LEU A 274 3.95 5.70 -0.39
CA LEU A 274 5.37 5.46 -0.20
C LEU A 274 6.11 6.77 0.05
N PRO A 275 7.17 6.77 0.88
CA PRO A 275 8.11 7.88 0.92
C PRO A 275 8.80 8.03 -0.44
N GLU A 276 9.11 9.27 -0.84
CA GLU A 276 9.76 9.53 -2.14
C GLU A 276 11.13 8.85 -2.27
N ARG A 277 11.84 8.70 -1.15
CA ARG A 277 13.11 8.01 -1.06
C ARG A 277 13.15 7.16 0.19
N PHE A 278 13.55 5.91 0.04
CA PHE A 278 13.70 4.96 1.12
C PHE A 278 14.85 4.00 0.83
N HIS A 279 15.40 3.43 1.90
CA HIS A 279 16.35 2.33 1.83
C HIS A 279 15.60 1.03 2.09
N VAL A 280 15.79 0.05 1.21
CA VAL A 280 15.31 -1.31 1.41
C VAL A 280 16.29 -2.04 2.32
N LYS A 281 15.80 -2.59 3.44
CA LYS A 281 16.59 -3.34 4.43
C LYS A 281 16.50 -4.83 4.22
N ARG A 282 15.32 -5.32 3.85
CA ARG A 282 15.05 -6.73 3.53
C ARG A 282 14.03 -6.81 2.42
N VAL A 283 14.11 -7.88 1.65
CA VAL A 283 13.17 -8.23 0.58
C VAL A 283 12.77 -9.67 0.81
N GLY A 284 11.48 -9.95 0.73
CA GLY A 284 10.94 -11.29 0.63
C GLY A 284 10.09 -11.45 -0.61
N LEU A 285 10.18 -12.62 -1.25
CA LEU A 285 9.42 -12.99 -2.43
C LEU A 285 8.58 -14.23 -2.11
N GLY A 286 7.26 -14.09 -2.16
CA GLY A 286 6.30 -15.18 -1.99
C GLY A 286 5.79 -15.68 -3.33
N ALA A 287 5.92 -16.98 -3.57
CA ALA A 287 5.42 -17.67 -4.75
C ALA A 287 3.92 -17.91 -4.65
N GLY A 288 3.18 -17.62 -5.72
CA GLY A 288 1.80 -18.08 -5.87
C GLY A 288 1.75 -19.39 -6.63
N LYS A 289 0.72 -20.20 -6.34
CA LYS A 289 0.58 -21.52 -6.95
C LYS A 289 -0.03 -21.47 -8.36
N ARG A 290 -0.88 -20.49 -8.65
CA ARG A 290 -1.53 -20.34 -9.96
C ARG A 290 -0.55 -19.85 -11.04
N ALA A 291 -0.74 -20.33 -12.26
CA ALA A 291 0.08 -19.99 -13.40
C ALA A 291 -0.64 -18.95 -14.29
N TYR A 292 0.04 -17.87 -14.64
CA TYR A 292 -0.50 -16.81 -15.50
C TYR A 292 0.49 -16.46 -16.61
N SER A 293 0.11 -15.51 -17.47
CA SER A 293 1.00 -14.91 -18.47
C SER A 293 2.22 -14.18 -17.89
N ARG A 294 2.24 -13.95 -16.57
CA ARG A 294 3.37 -13.41 -15.80
C ARG A 294 3.59 -14.21 -14.51
N PRO A 295 4.78 -14.12 -13.90
CA PRO A 295 5.07 -14.85 -12.66
C PRO A 295 4.10 -14.45 -11.53
N SER A 296 3.45 -15.43 -10.91
CA SER A 296 2.67 -15.24 -9.68
C SER A 296 3.62 -15.09 -8.50
N LEU A 297 3.89 -13.84 -8.11
CA LEU A 297 4.88 -13.47 -7.09
C LEU A 297 4.41 -12.24 -6.31
N LEU A 298 4.45 -12.30 -4.98
CA LEU A 298 4.29 -11.12 -4.13
C LEU A 298 5.66 -10.70 -3.60
N ARG A 299 5.93 -9.39 -3.60
CA ARG A 299 7.16 -8.84 -3.02
C ARG A 299 6.86 -8.03 -1.76
N ALA A 300 7.46 -8.46 -0.65
CA ALA A 300 7.47 -7.75 0.62
C ALA A 300 8.82 -7.07 0.83
N MET A 301 8.82 -5.81 1.28
CA MET A 301 10.03 -5.04 1.55
C MET A 301 9.97 -4.38 2.92
N ILE A 302 11.00 -4.59 3.74
CA ILE A 302 11.19 -3.78 4.95
C ILE A 302 11.95 -2.53 4.52
N ILE A 303 11.32 -1.37 4.67
CA ILE A 303 11.85 -0.09 4.21
C ILE A 303 12.04 0.89 5.37
N GLU A 304 13.03 1.77 5.22
CA GLU A 304 13.24 2.92 6.09
C GLU A 304 13.31 4.19 5.24
N PRO A 305 12.66 5.30 5.66
CA PRO A 305 12.80 6.59 4.99
C PRO A 305 14.28 6.98 4.87
N SER A 306 14.68 7.49 3.71
CA SER A 306 16.05 7.97 3.55
C SER A 306 16.28 9.19 4.44
N SER A 307 17.31 9.15 5.28
CA SER A 307 17.72 10.28 6.13
C SER A 307 18.32 11.43 5.35
N ASP A 308 18.61 11.26 4.05
CA ASP A 308 19.00 12.34 3.15
C ASP A 308 17.86 13.35 2.91
N ALA A 309 16.68 13.11 3.47
CA ALA A 309 15.52 13.99 3.49
C ALA A 309 15.65 15.21 4.43
N LEU A 310 16.86 15.75 4.63
CA LEU A 310 17.04 17.11 5.17
C LEU A 310 17.12 18.18 4.07
N HIS A 311 16.66 17.87 2.86
CA HIS A 311 16.23 18.92 1.94
C HIS A 311 14.84 19.40 2.37
N ASP A 312 14.83 20.55 3.05
CA ASP A 312 13.61 21.25 3.44
C ASP A 312 12.86 21.64 2.16
N ARG A 313 11.74 20.96 1.90
CA ARG A 313 10.90 21.26 0.75
C ARG A 313 9.93 22.37 1.05
N ILE A 314 9.73 23.23 0.06
CA ILE A 314 8.78 24.32 0.11
C ILE A 314 7.93 24.32 -1.15
N VAL A 315 6.71 24.83 -1.05
CA VAL A 315 5.84 25.03 -2.20
C VAL A 315 5.67 26.52 -2.40
N LYS A 316 5.94 26.97 -3.63
CA LYS A 316 5.60 28.31 -4.08
C LYS A 316 4.21 28.29 -4.69
N LEU A 317 3.33 29.13 -4.17
CA LEU A 317 2.01 29.43 -4.73
C LEU A 317 2.05 30.82 -5.38
N GLU A 318 1.46 30.96 -6.56
CA GLU A 318 1.39 32.24 -7.26
C GLU A 318 0.07 32.44 -8.01
N CYS A 319 -0.39 33.68 -8.06
CA CYS A 319 -1.54 34.10 -8.86
C CYS A 319 -1.41 35.58 -9.23
N ASP A 320 -1.93 35.97 -10.39
CA ASP A 320 -1.92 37.36 -10.86
C ASP A 320 -3.30 37.98 -10.62
N ILE A 321 -3.34 39.19 -10.04
CA ILE A 321 -4.56 39.88 -9.65
C ILE A 321 -4.56 41.30 -10.23
N ASP A 322 -5.48 41.59 -11.15
CA ASP A 322 -5.63 42.89 -11.85
C ASP A 322 -6.87 43.70 -11.42
N ASP A 323 -7.72 43.14 -10.55
CA ASP A 323 -9.04 43.67 -10.18
C ASP A 323 -9.28 43.78 -8.67
N SER A 324 -8.22 43.72 -7.84
CA SER A 324 -8.27 43.97 -6.40
C SER A 324 -7.57 45.27 -6.01
N THR A 325 -8.05 45.93 -4.95
CA THR A 325 -7.42 47.14 -4.40
C THR A 325 -6.22 46.79 -3.52
N SER A 326 -5.27 47.71 -3.39
CA SER A 326 -4.08 47.48 -2.54
C SER A 326 -4.42 47.22 -1.06
N GLU A 327 -5.55 47.75 -0.57
CA GLU A 327 -6.03 47.49 0.81
C GLU A 327 -6.39 46.01 1.00
N VAL A 328 -7.12 45.43 0.02
CA VAL A 328 -7.47 44.00 0.02
C VAL A 328 -6.21 43.14 -0.10
N LEU A 329 -5.29 43.51 -1.00
CA LEU A 329 -4.03 42.78 -1.18
C LEU A 329 -3.17 42.81 0.10
N ALA A 330 -3.14 43.93 0.82
CA ALA A 330 -2.42 44.04 2.09
C ALA A 330 -3.05 43.14 3.16
N TYR A 331 -4.38 43.18 3.30
CA TYR A 331 -5.10 42.33 4.25
C TYR A 331 -4.90 40.83 3.97
N ALA A 332 -4.99 40.41 2.69
CA ALA A 332 -4.76 39.03 2.30
C ALA A 332 -3.33 38.56 2.67
N ALA A 333 -2.32 39.42 2.51
CA ALA A 333 -0.95 39.10 2.88
C ALA A 333 -0.77 38.89 4.39
N ASP A 334 -1.43 39.72 5.22
CA ASP A 334 -1.38 39.57 6.68
C ASP A 334 -2.08 38.28 7.15
N GLN A 335 -3.20 37.92 6.53
CA GLN A 335 -3.90 36.66 6.80
C GLN A 335 -3.04 35.45 6.48
N LEU A 336 -2.34 35.46 5.34
CA LEU A 336 -1.43 34.38 4.93
C LEU A 336 -0.25 34.24 5.89
N ARG A 337 0.38 35.36 6.29
CA ARG A 337 1.48 35.37 7.27
C ARG A 337 1.02 34.81 8.61
N SER A 338 -0.13 35.27 9.09
CA SER A 338 -0.72 34.82 10.36
C SER A 338 -1.08 33.33 10.33
N ALA A 339 -1.43 32.79 9.16
CA ALA A 339 -1.71 31.38 8.96
C ALA A 339 -0.46 30.50 8.79
N GLY A 340 0.76 31.07 8.89
CA GLY A 340 2.02 30.31 8.88
C GLY A 340 2.74 30.26 7.53
N ALA A 341 2.36 31.10 6.54
CA ALA A 341 3.18 31.24 5.34
C ALA A 341 4.61 31.66 5.71
N ARG A 342 5.60 30.97 5.14
CA ARG A 342 7.02 31.25 5.39
C ARG A 342 7.45 32.58 4.76
N GLU A 343 6.85 32.92 3.63
CA GLU A 343 7.05 34.19 2.94
C GLU A 343 5.80 34.59 2.17
N VAL A 344 5.49 35.88 2.15
CA VAL A 344 4.41 36.47 1.35
C VAL A 344 4.87 37.82 0.81
N HIS A 345 4.92 37.95 -0.52
CA HIS A 345 5.27 39.19 -1.19
C HIS A 345 4.48 39.39 -2.49
N TRP A 346 4.50 40.63 -2.98
CA TRP A 346 3.80 41.06 -4.20
C TRP A 346 4.81 41.53 -5.25
N ILE A 347 4.60 41.14 -6.51
CA ILE A 347 5.39 41.62 -7.65
C ILE A 347 4.47 42.41 -8.59
N PRO A 348 4.79 43.68 -8.92
CA PRO A 348 4.03 44.42 -9.91
C PRO A 348 4.27 43.83 -11.30
N VAL A 349 3.19 43.53 -12.03
CA VAL A 349 3.24 42.92 -13.37
C VAL A 349 2.23 43.59 -14.30
N PHE A 350 2.39 43.39 -15.61
CA PHE A 350 1.36 43.69 -16.60
C PHE A 350 0.74 42.39 -17.09
N THR A 351 -0.59 42.28 -17.05
CA THR A 351 -1.33 41.10 -17.50
C THR A 351 -1.90 41.32 -18.91
N LYS A 352 -2.69 40.34 -19.39
CA LYS A 352 -3.39 40.41 -20.68
C LYS A 352 -4.12 41.74 -20.86
N LYS A 353 -4.15 42.23 -22.10
CA LYS A 353 -4.73 43.56 -22.45
C LYS A 353 -3.96 44.75 -21.83
N GLY A 354 -2.72 44.55 -21.37
CA GLY A 354 -1.85 45.61 -20.88
C GLY A 354 -2.26 46.18 -19.52
N ARG A 355 -2.99 45.41 -18.71
CA ARG A 355 -3.49 45.87 -17.42
C ARG A 355 -2.41 45.78 -16.34
N PRO A 356 -2.14 46.85 -15.59
CA PRO A 356 -1.34 46.77 -14.38
C PRO A 356 -1.99 45.83 -13.36
N ALA A 357 -1.19 44.98 -12.72
CA ALA A 357 -1.63 43.97 -11.77
C ALA A 357 -0.54 43.70 -10.73
N TYR A 358 -0.88 42.91 -9.72
CA TYR A 358 0.09 42.36 -8.77
C TYR A 358 0.05 40.84 -8.80
N GLN A 359 1.22 40.23 -8.89
CA GLN A 359 1.39 38.80 -8.67
C GLN A 359 1.66 38.53 -7.19
N LEU A 360 0.81 37.72 -6.58
CA LEU A 360 1.05 37.16 -5.25
C LEU A 360 2.10 36.07 -5.36
N GLN A 361 3.07 36.05 -4.45
CA GLN A 361 3.91 34.88 -4.21
C GLN A 361 3.87 34.49 -2.73
N VAL A 362 3.51 33.23 -2.47
CA VAL A 362 3.48 32.64 -1.13
C VAL A 362 4.43 31.45 -1.11
N ILE A 363 5.34 31.41 -0.14
CA ILE A 363 6.15 30.23 0.16
C ILE A 363 5.57 29.54 1.40
N ALA A 364 5.21 28.27 1.26
CA ALA A 364 4.61 27.48 2.34
C ALA A 364 5.29 26.12 2.50
N ALA A 365 5.09 25.48 3.65
CA ALA A 365 5.40 24.06 3.79
C ALA A 365 4.39 23.23 2.96
N PRO A 366 4.78 22.06 2.41
CA PRO A 366 3.88 21.22 1.61
C PRO A 366 2.53 20.91 2.29
N GLU A 367 2.54 20.66 3.59
CA GLU A 367 1.37 20.38 4.42
C GLU A 367 0.43 21.58 4.61
N ASP A 368 0.90 22.80 4.37
CA ASP A 368 0.13 24.03 4.55
C ASP A 368 -0.51 24.53 3.24
N VAL A 369 -0.23 23.89 2.11
CA VAL A 369 -0.67 24.34 0.77
C VAL A 369 -2.19 24.53 0.69
N GLU A 370 -2.98 23.54 1.12
CA GLU A 370 -4.43 23.63 1.07
C GLU A 370 -4.97 24.76 1.95
N ARG A 371 -4.32 25.01 3.10
CA ARG A 371 -4.68 26.12 3.99
C ARG A 371 -4.40 27.46 3.32
N MET A 372 -3.26 27.60 2.64
CA MET A 372 -2.91 28.82 1.92
C MET A 372 -3.84 29.07 0.73
N GLU A 373 -4.10 28.05 -0.10
CA GLU A 373 -5.02 28.13 -1.24
C GLU A 373 -6.40 28.63 -0.78
N ARG A 374 -6.93 28.09 0.32
CA ARG A 374 -8.22 28.52 0.88
C ARG A 374 -8.25 30.01 1.27
N ILE A 375 -7.17 30.52 1.86
CA ILE A 375 -7.06 31.94 2.22
C ILE A 375 -6.99 32.79 0.95
N ILE A 376 -6.18 32.39 -0.03
CA ILE A 376 -6.03 33.11 -1.30
C ILE A 376 -7.38 33.23 -2.02
N PHE A 377 -8.13 32.14 -2.15
CA PHE A 377 -9.44 32.15 -2.80
C PHE A 377 -10.52 32.91 -2.02
N ARG A 378 -10.42 32.98 -0.69
CA ARG A 378 -11.38 33.69 0.14
C ARG A 378 -11.13 35.20 0.15
N GLU A 379 -9.88 35.62 0.23
CA GLU A 379 -9.49 37.00 0.50
C GLU A 379 -9.10 37.78 -0.76
N THR A 380 -9.03 37.13 -1.92
CA THR A 380 -8.67 37.77 -3.19
C THR A 380 -9.68 37.46 -4.29
N SER A 381 -9.63 38.21 -5.39
CA SER A 381 -10.47 37.99 -6.57
C SER A 381 -9.96 36.87 -7.50
N THR A 382 -8.85 36.20 -7.16
CA THR A 382 -8.28 35.19 -8.06
C THR A 382 -9.19 33.97 -8.20
N ILE A 383 -9.22 33.41 -9.40
CA ILE A 383 -9.96 32.19 -9.74
C ILE A 383 -9.06 30.97 -9.87
N GLY A 384 -7.74 31.14 -9.71
CA GLY A 384 -6.79 30.05 -9.84
C GLY A 384 -5.44 30.38 -9.23
N VAL A 385 -4.82 29.37 -8.62
CA VAL A 385 -3.47 29.43 -8.06
C VAL A 385 -2.59 28.43 -8.80
N ARG A 386 -1.41 28.86 -9.20
CA ARG A 386 -0.37 27.99 -9.76
C ARG A 386 0.59 27.61 -8.65
N ARG A 387 1.14 26.39 -8.69
CA ARG A 387 2.06 25.90 -7.67
C ARG A 387 3.28 25.20 -8.24
N SER A 388 4.41 25.36 -7.57
CA SER A 388 5.68 24.72 -7.89
C SER A 388 6.37 24.25 -6.60
N ALA A 389 6.79 22.98 -6.56
CA ALA A 389 7.57 22.43 -5.45
C ALA A 389 9.06 22.73 -5.67
N TRP A 390 9.72 23.30 -4.66
CA TRP A 390 11.13 23.66 -4.69
C TRP A 390 11.87 22.96 -3.55
N ASP A 391 13.10 22.51 -3.83
CA ASP A 391 14.03 22.07 -2.80
C ASP A 391 14.77 23.29 -2.23
N ARG A 392 14.96 23.32 -0.91
CA ARG A 392 15.70 24.39 -0.22
C ARG A 392 16.84 23.82 0.61
N THR A 393 18.02 24.41 0.44
CA THR A 393 19.14 24.23 1.36
C THR A 393 19.04 25.25 2.49
N VAL A 394 18.94 24.78 3.73
CA VAL A 394 18.84 25.63 4.91
C VAL A 394 20.05 25.40 5.80
N LEU A 395 20.73 26.47 6.19
CA LEU A 395 21.83 26.39 7.14
C LEU A 395 21.28 26.05 8.55
N PRO A 396 21.91 25.13 9.28
CA PRO A 396 21.55 24.85 10.67
C PRO A 396 21.58 26.14 11.48
N ARG A 397 20.56 26.33 12.32
CA ARG A 397 20.48 27.51 13.17
C ARG A 397 19.91 27.17 14.54
N THR A 398 20.44 27.82 15.55
CA THR A 398 19.93 27.75 16.93
C THR A 398 19.56 29.16 17.40
N LEU A 399 18.56 29.26 18.26
CA LEU A 399 18.21 30.50 18.94
C LEU A 399 18.78 30.45 20.35
N GLN A 400 19.52 31.48 20.71
CA GLN A 400 20.08 31.65 22.04
C GLN A 400 19.55 32.95 22.64
N THR A 401 19.15 32.92 23.91
CA THR A 401 18.76 34.13 24.63
C THR A 401 19.99 34.82 25.21
N VAL A 402 20.11 36.13 24.99
CA VAL A 402 21.18 36.98 25.52
C VAL A 402 20.59 38.08 26.39
N ASP A 403 21.32 38.47 27.43
CA ASP A 403 20.93 39.58 28.30
C ASP A 403 21.36 40.92 27.70
N THR A 404 20.43 41.88 27.69
CA THR A 404 20.70 43.26 27.28
C THR A 404 20.28 44.24 28.38
N PRO A 405 20.72 45.52 28.34
CA PRO A 405 20.25 46.54 29.28
C PRO A 405 18.73 46.74 29.31
N TRP A 406 18.02 46.26 28.28
CA TRP A 406 16.56 46.36 28.15
C TRP A 406 15.84 45.02 28.36
N GLY A 407 16.55 44.02 28.89
CA GLY A 407 16.03 42.68 29.13
C GLY A 407 16.50 41.65 28.10
N PRO A 408 15.95 40.42 28.15
CA PRO A 408 16.39 39.33 27.30
C PRO A 408 15.95 39.54 25.85
N ALA A 409 16.85 39.20 24.92
CA ALA A 409 16.57 39.18 23.49
C ALA A 409 17.15 37.92 22.87
N ARG A 410 16.53 37.42 21.79
CA ARG A 410 17.05 36.25 21.08
C ARG A 410 18.10 36.65 20.04
N LEU A 411 19.17 35.89 20.01
CA LEU A 411 20.25 35.92 19.03
C LEU A 411 20.26 34.60 18.26
N LYS A 412 20.16 34.67 16.94
CA LYS A 412 20.18 33.51 16.05
C LYS A 412 21.63 33.20 15.68
N HIS A 413 22.08 32.00 16.01
CA HIS A 413 23.36 31.45 15.56
C HIS A 413 23.11 30.61 14.31
N VAL A 414 23.85 30.87 13.24
CA VAL A 414 23.74 30.17 11.96
C VAL A 414 25.09 29.56 11.64
N ALA A 415 25.15 28.23 11.61
CA ALA A 415 26.37 27.50 11.28
C ALA A 415 26.65 27.61 9.77
N LEU A 416 27.85 28.04 9.40
CA LEU A 416 28.29 28.15 8.02
C LEU A 416 29.02 26.88 7.55
N PRO A 417 29.08 26.61 6.24
CA PRO A 417 29.74 25.41 5.71
C PRO A 417 31.25 25.32 6.00
N ASP A 418 31.91 26.43 6.28
CA ASP A 418 33.33 26.51 6.62
C ASP A 418 33.61 26.24 8.11
N GLY A 419 32.57 25.93 8.89
CA GLY A 419 32.66 25.70 10.34
C GLY A 419 32.62 26.97 11.20
N SER A 420 32.48 28.15 10.59
CA SER A 420 32.28 29.41 11.33
C SER A 420 30.80 29.68 11.62
N ASP A 421 30.53 30.53 12.62
CA ASP A 421 29.17 30.93 12.98
C ASP A 421 28.88 32.37 12.57
N ARG A 422 27.68 32.59 12.02
CA ARG A 422 27.11 33.92 11.82
C ARG A 422 25.99 34.17 12.81
N VAL A 423 26.07 35.29 13.52
CA VAL A 423 25.02 35.72 14.46
C VAL A 423 24.11 36.80 13.85
N ALA A 424 22.82 36.71 14.16
CA ALA A 424 21.82 37.70 13.76
C ALA A 424 20.81 37.95 14.88
N PRO A 425 20.61 39.20 15.35
CA PRO A 425 19.55 39.53 16.30
C PRO A 425 18.17 39.16 15.76
N GLU A 426 17.28 38.63 16.61
CA GLU A 426 15.89 38.38 16.23
C GLU A 426 15.12 39.70 16.15
N TYR A 427 14.66 40.06 14.95
CA TYR A 427 14.11 41.38 14.66
C TYR A 427 12.92 41.75 15.55
N GLU A 428 11.97 40.81 15.75
CA GLU A 428 10.77 41.09 16.55
C GLU A 428 11.09 41.43 18.01
N ASP A 429 12.10 40.78 18.60
CA ASP A 429 12.55 41.09 19.95
C ASP A 429 13.18 42.49 19.99
N CYS A 430 14.05 42.79 19.02
CA CYS A 430 14.69 44.10 18.92
C CYS A 430 13.68 45.23 18.67
N ALA A 431 12.68 44.99 17.81
CA ALA A 431 11.64 45.95 17.48
C ALA A 431 10.67 46.19 18.65
N ARG A 432 10.34 45.15 19.42
CA ARG A 432 9.59 45.28 20.66
C ARG A 432 10.36 46.12 21.69
N ILE A 433 11.62 45.76 21.94
CA ILE A 433 12.50 46.49 22.88
C ILE A 433 12.63 47.97 22.48
N ALA A 434 12.87 48.23 21.20
CA ALA A 434 12.97 49.59 20.67
C ALA A 434 11.73 50.44 20.97
N ARG A 435 10.53 49.85 20.79
CA ARG A 435 9.24 50.50 21.08
C ARG A 435 8.99 50.70 22.57
N GLU A 436 9.28 49.69 23.40
CA GLU A 436 9.02 49.72 24.84
C GLU A 436 9.94 50.69 25.58
N HIS A 437 11.18 50.84 25.12
CA HIS A 437 12.21 51.63 25.79
C HIS A 437 12.54 52.95 25.08
N ASP A 438 11.83 53.28 24.00
CA ASP A 438 12.02 54.49 23.19
C ASP A 438 13.50 54.68 22.75
N VAL A 439 14.09 53.61 22.22
CA VAL A 439 15.48 53.59 21.72
C VAL A 439 15.55 53.20 20.25
N PRO A 440 16.51 53.72 19.47
CA PRO A 440 16.64 53.36 18.05
C PRO A 440 16.85 51.85 17.86
N LEU A 441 16.09 51.24 16.92
CA LEU A 441 16.19 49.81 16.60
C LEU A 441 17.64 49.37 16.32
N GLN A 442 18.39 50.16 15.56
CA GLN A 442 19.77 49.83 15.21
C GLN A 442 20.65 49.70 16.46
N GLN A 443 20.45 50.58 17.45
CA GLN A 443 21.17 50.52 18.73
C GLN A 443 20.85 49.22 19.48
N VAL A 444 19.58 48.80 19.50
CA VAL A 444 19.17 47.54 20.10
C VAL A 444 19.81 46.35 19.38
N MET A 445 19.74 46.32 18.05
CA MET A 445 20.31 45.25 17.23
C MET A 445 21.83 45.12 17.43
N ASP A 446 22.56 46.23 17.44
CA ASP A 446 24.01 46.23 17.66
C ASP A 446 24.36 45.74 19.07
N THR A 447 23.56 46.12 20.07
CA THR A 447 23.73 45.66 21.46
C THR A 447 23.49 44.16 21.58
N VAL A 448 22.39 43.64 21.01
CA VAL A 448 22.07 42.21 21.00
C VAL A 448 23.17 41.42 20.27
N ARG A 449 23.70 41.94 19.17
CA ARG A 449 24.77 41.30 18.40
C ARG A 449 26.09 41.23 19.18
N ALA A 450 26.38 42.24 20.01
CA ALA A 450 27.58 42.29 20.84
C ALA A 450 27.43 41.60 22.20
N ALA A 451 26.20 41.25 22.61
CA ALA A 451 25.91 40.64 23.89
C ALA A 451 26.48 39.23 23.99
N ARG A 452 26.92 38.87 25.20
CA ARG A 452 27.41 37.52 25.50
C ARG A 452 26.25 36.65 26.01
N PRO A 453 26.36 35.31 25.89
CA PRO A 453 25.44 34.37 26.52
C PRO A 453 25.14 34.73 27.96
N ALA A 454 23.86 34.70 28.35
CA ALA A 454 23.48 34.72 29.77
C ALA A 454 24.18 33.54 30.47
N LYS A 455 24.84 33.78 31.61
CA LYS A 455 25.39 32.68 32.42
C LYS A 455 24.23 31.85 32.93
N GLU A 456 24.20 30.56 32.59
CA GLU A 456 23.35 29.60 33.30
C GLU A 456 23.71 29.67 34.79
N MET A 457 22.76 30.16 35.61
CA MET A 457 22.82 29.98 37.05
C MET A 457 22.61 28.47 37.30
N GLY A 458 23.72 27.77 37.54
CA GLY A 458 23.74 26.35 37.86
C GLY A 458 23.09 25.99 39.18
#